data_AF-A0A7G8T7Z2-F1
#
_entry.id   AF-A0A7G8T7Z2-F1
#
_cell.length_a   1.000
_cell.length_b   1.000
_cell.length_c   1.000
_cell.angle_alpha   90.00
_cell.angle_beta   90.00
_cell.angle_gamma   90.00
#
_symmetry.space_group_name_H-M   'P 1'
#
loop_
_entity.id
_entity.type
_entity.pdbx_description
1 polymer ?
#
loop_
_entity_poly.entity_id
_entity_poly.type
_entity_poly.pdbx_seq_one_letter_code
_entity_poly.pdbx_strand_id
1 'polypeptide(L)'
;MGILETAEKRKIYNILVKRFEFETPYLMALVGGYLSENHISCENFGYPKMRQLLEEMPECASLSQVRTGTNMNYTVTLHEWKEEAVQEEAERLPAPREGEKPEAEPLEKPLGESDKRAVYDLLIDEFPAETPLPMASISLVMTNEGYRKETYGFVKMKQLLRQLSEFMTLQDTVTNGVPATLVTLHRVPSWDHERGRNSTGCPEAFQQLPETMNEIILPNKTLAILNKLITGEEAAPSEEILNRMKESYREARANGTFTVRENAYTFPLSLKAVGGEPMIAGIKPSRFEGENGWFLNFIGVQHSTPGKAIENFAFMGFWDNVLSDLAEMALPEKWYFQGEDPNSKLMLRSYLQYTFYRLQLEDKVSVSDDGRFAAFNTGMVTPHYDDIYACFEPNDDRQKNRWRFIGFSKAGGRGLGKRLVNYFNPLPQPASYFERKEDLLFDLEKDLHTDYDHILLDNIARLPVEFLREELHSEPDALELLDEIEAERSPKAKKNLYAQLRDIVSDSNRLYNRLRNRLEDAINLARKQVRWNYKTAIPCFFPTRNVMSLMLPLCLVSEGRADAALVVELTRAGNYQGQTILTLQQAYIDARMICRPNSEWLNADQIVPDLDAYTDSDSAD
;
A
#
# COMPACT_ATOMS: atom_id res chain seq x y z
N MET A 1 49.86 5.06 -6.98
CA MET A 1 48.64 4.77 -7.76
C MET A 1 48.46 3.28 -7.70
N GLY A 2 47.37 2.79 -7.10
CA GLY A 2 47.05 1.37 -7.15
C GLY A 2 46.79 0.98 -8.60
N ILE A 3 47.23 -0.20 -9.03
CA ILE A 3 46.86 -0.76 -10.32
C ILE A 3 45.71 -1.73 -9.99
N LEU A 4 44.52 -1.49 -10.54
CA LEU A 4 43.36 -2.35 -10.31
C LEU A 4 43.59 -3.72 -10.96
N GLU A 5 43.52 -4.80 -10.19
CA GLU A 5 43.66 -6.15 -10.74
C GLU A 5 42.44 -6.54 -11.58
N THR A 6 42.61 -7.40 -12.60
CA THR A 6 41.53 -7.81 -13.51
C THR A 6 40.34 -8.44 -12.77
N ALA A 7 40.60 -9.17 -11.66
CA ALA A 7 39.55 -9.74 -10.82
C ALA A 7 38.71 -8.66 -10.10
N GLU A 8 39.36 -7.58 -9.66
CA GLU A 8 38.71 -6.45 -9.01
C GLU A 8 37.89 -5.64 -10.03
N LYS A 9 38.46 -5.38 -11.22
CA LYS A 9 37.74 -4.76 -12.33
C LYS A 9 36.48 -5.56 -12.68
N ARG A 10 36.56 -6.90 -12.77
CA ARG A 10 35.40 -7.77 -13.02
C ARG A 10 34.36 -7.72 -11.90
N LYS A 11 34.79 -7.62 -10.64
CA LYS A 11 33.88 -7.47 -9.49
C LYS A 11 33.08 -6.17 -9.58
N ILE A 12 33.75 -5.06 -9.86
CA ILE A 12 33.13 -3.74 -10.01
C ILE A 12 32.18 -3.73 -11.22
N TYR A 13 32.62 -4.28 -12.36
CA TYR A 13 31.79 -4.44 -13.55
C TYR A 13 30.52 -5.24 -13.27
N ASN A 14 30.63 -6.43 -12.65
CA ASN A 14 29.48 -7.28 -12.32
C ASN A 14 28.46 -6.61 -11.39
N ILE A 15 28.89 -5.65 -10.58
CA ILE A 15 28.00 -4.86 -9.72
C ILE A 15 27.31 -3.79 -10.57
N LEU A 16 28.07 -3.07 -11.39
CA LEU A 16 27.53 -2.01 -12.24
C LEU A 16 26.47 -2.52 -13.22
N VAL A 17 26.69 -3.66 -13.87
CA VAL A 17 25.73 -4.23 -14.84
C VAL A 17 24.40 -4.71 -14.22
N LYS A 18 24.32 -4.85 -12.90
CA LYS A 18 23.04 -5.15 -12.22
C LYS A 18 22.08 -3.96 -12.20
N ARG A 19 22.60 -2.73 -12.33
CA ARG A 19 21.82 -1.48 -12.15
C ARG A 19 21.84 -0.57 -13.35
N PHE A 20 22.93 -0.58 -14.11
CA PHE A 20 23.19 0.35 -15.20
C PHE A 20 23.17 -0.39 -16.53
N GLU A 21 22.46 0.18 -17.50
CA GLU A 21 22.37 -0.36 -18.86
C GLU A 21 23.61 -0.01 -19.69
N PHE A 22 23.97 -0.87 -20.64
CA PHE A 22 25.05 -0.57 -21.57
C PHE A 22 24.69 0.58 -22.52
N GLU A 23 25.72 1.28 -22.99
CA GLU A 23 25.64 2.40 -23.94
C GLU A 23 24.76 3.58 -23.48
N THR A 24 24.36 3.61 -22.21
CA THR A 24 23.58 4.69 -21.61
C THR A 24 24.48 5.58 -20.74
N PRO A 25 24.51 6.90 -20.95
CA PRO A 25 25.33 7.81 -20.15
C PRO A 25 24.65 8.11 -18.81
N TYR A 26 25.29 7.73 -17.71
CA TYR A 26 24.83 8.01 -16.35
C TYR A 26 25.70 9.06 -15.67
N LEU A 27 25.13 9.94 -14.85
CA LEU A 27 25.92 10.90 -14.06
C LEU A 27 26.88 10.15 -13.12
N MET A 28 28.13 10.61 -13.06
CA MET A 28 29.19 10.05 -12.21
C MET A 28 28.78 9.96 -10.74
N ALA A 29 28.00 10.92 -10.24
CA ALA A 29 27.50 10.91 -8.87
C ALA A 29 26.57 9.72 -8.59
N LEU A 30 25.74 9.34 -9.57
CA LEU A 30 24.78 8.24 -9.45
C LEU A 30 25.49 6.88 -9.51
N VAL A 31 26.48 6.76 -10.41
CA VAL A 31 27.35 5.58 -10.50
C VAL A 31 28.21 5.42 -9.24
N GLY A 32 28.79 6.52 -8.75
CA GLY A 32 29.57 6.53 -7.51
C GLY A 32 28.75 6.22 -6.27
N GLY A 33 27.51 6.72 -6.19
CA GLY A 33 26.57 6.41 -5.11
C GLY A 33 26.26 4.91 -5.05
N TYR A 34 25.89 4.33 -6.19
CA TYR A 34 25.57 2.90 -6.27
C TYR A 34 26.76 1.98 -5.97
N LEU A 35 27.97 2.36 -6.39
CA LEU A 35 29.19 1.63 -6.00
C LEU A 35 29.42 1.70 -4.48
N SER A 36 29.20 2.86 -3.87
CA SER A 36 29.34 3.06 -2.42
C SER A 36 28.32 2.23 -1.63
N GLU A 37 27.06 2.17 -2.09
CA GLU A 37 26.00 1.31 -1.54
C GLU A 37 26.35 -0.19 -1.59
N ASN A 38 27.13 -0.61 -2.59
CA ASN A 38 27.65 -1.97 -2.72
C ASN A 38 29.03 -2.16 -2.07
N HIS A 39 29.39 -1.30 -1.12
CA HIS A 39 30.66 -1.32 -0.37
C HIS A 39 31.93 -1.20 -1.24
N ILE A 40 31.84 -0.57 -2.41
CA ILE A 40 32.98 -0.23 -3.28
C ILE A 40 33.31 1.26 -3.09
N SER A 41 34.37 1.55 -2.32
CA SER A 41 34.94 2.89 -2.19
C SER A 41 36.23 3.01 -3.00
N CYS A 42 36.43 4.13 -3.70
CA CYS A 42 37.67 4.40 -4.43
C CYS A 42 38.92 4.45 -3.53
N GLU A 43 38.76 4.81 -2.25
CA GLU A 43 39.86 4.86 -1.28
C GLU A 43 40.43 3.46 -0.99
N ASN A 44 39.58 2.42 -1.01
CA ASN A 44 39.99 1.04 -0.79
C ASN A 44 40.92 0.51 -1.90
N PHE A 45 40.88 1.13 -3.08
CA PHE A 45 41.72 0.79 -4.24
C PHE A 45 42.85 1.80 -4.45
N GLY A 46 43.06 2.74 -3.52
CA GLY A 46 44.13 3.74 -3.59
C GLY A 46 43.87 4.88 -4.58
N TYR A 47 42.61 5.14 -4.95
CA TYR A 47 42.21 6.25 -5.81
C TYR A 47 41.53 7.38 -5.00
N PRO A 48 41.94 8.64 -5.18
CA PRO A 48 41.37 9.77 -4.45
C PRO A 48 39.96 10.15 -4.88
N LYS A 49 39.51 9.72 -6.07
CA LYS A 49 38.17 10.00 -6.61
C LYS A 49 37.67 8.85 -7.46
N MET A 50 36.37 8.56 -7.39
CA MET A 50 35.69 7.51 -8.16
C MET A 50 35.92 7.62 -9.67
N ARG A 51 36.01 8.86 -10.17
CA ARG A 51 36.35 9.14 -11.57
C ARG A 51 37.66 8.45 -12.00
N GLN A 52 38.71 8.54 -11.20
CA GLN A 52 40.02 7.99 -11.56
C GLN A 52 40.02 6.46 -11.52
N LEU A 53 39.22 5.86 -10.62
CA LEU A 53 39.02 4.42 -10.59
C LEU A 53 38.33 3.92 -11.87
N LEU A 54 37.30 4.63 -12.35
CA LEU A 54 36.57 4.24 -13.56
C LEU A 54 37.32 4.58 -14.86
N GLU A 55 38.22 5.58 -14.85
CA GLU A 55 39.13 5.86 -15.96
C GLU A 55 40.13 4.70 -16.21
N GLU A 56 40.44 3.93 -15.17
CA GLU A 56 41.30 2.73 -15.24
C GLU A 56 40.56 1.46 -15.69
N MET A 57 39.28 1.59 -16.05
CA MET A 57 38.44 0.49 -16.52
C MET A 57 37.88 0.73 -17.94
N PRO A 58 38.72 1.10 -18.94
CA PRO A 58 38.26 1.35 -20.30
C PRO A 58 37.66 0.11 -20.99
N GLU A 59 37.95 -1.08 -20.47
CA GLU A 59 37.44 -2.36 -20.97
C GLU A 59 35.93 -2.49 -20.77
N CYS A 60 35.34 -1.71 -19.85
CA CYS A 60 33.92 -1.78 -19.55
C CYS A 60 33.22 -0.45 -19.28
N ALA A 61 33.95 0.68 -19.23
CA ALA A 61 33.37 1.99 -19.00
C ALA A 61 34.10 3.08 -19.77
N SER A 62 33.37 4.03 -20.36
CA SER A 62 33.91 5.27 -20.91
C SER A 62 33.37 6.48 -20.15
N LEU A 63 34.18 7.53 -20.05
CA LEU A 63 33.81 8.76 -19.35
C LEU A 63 33.72 9.93 -20.33
N SER A 64 32.66 10.73 -20.22
CA SER A 64 32.45 11.93 -21.02
C SER A 64 32.13 13.14 -20.13
N GLN A 65 32.52 14.33 -20.55
CA GLN A 65 32.17 15.58 -19.85
C GLN A 65 30.87 16.13 -20.39
N VAL A 66 29.94 16.49 -19.49
CA VAL A 66 28.66 17.09 -19.83
C VAL A 66 28.46 18.35 -18.99
N ARG A 67 28.12 19.45 -19.66
CA ARG A 67 27.85 20.73 -19.01
C ARG A 67 26.39 20.81 -18.59
N THR A 68 26.12 20.95 -17.29
CA THR A 68 24.77 21.09 -16.75
C THR A 68 24.70 22.43 -16.01
N GLY A 69 24.08 23.43 -16.64
CA GLY A 69 24.08 24.81 -16.13
C GLY A 69 25.48 25.43 -16.11
N THR A 70 25.92 25.94 -14.95
CA THR A 70 27.26 26.54 -14.76
C THR A 70 28.34 25.53 -14.37
N ASN A 71 27.99 24.29 -14.02
CA ASN A 71 28.91 23.28 -13.51
C ASN A 71 29.28 22.24 -14.59
N MET A 72 30.53 21.79 -14.55
CA MET A 72 31.03 20.71 -15.40
C MET A 72 30.87 19.37 -14.67
N ASN A 73 30.05 18.48 -15.24
CA ASN A 73 29.80 17.16 -14.68
C ASN A 73 30.42 16.08 -15.59
N TYR A 74 30.59 14.88 -15.04
CA TYR A 74 31.05 13.70 -15.79
C TYR A 74 29.90 12.70 -15.91
N THR A 75 29.78 12.07 -17.06
CA THR A 75 28.95 10.89 -17.28
C THR A 75 29.81 9.67 -17.51
N VAL A 76 29.34 8.52 -17.06
CA VAL A 76 29.93 7.20 -17.27
C VAL A 76 28.97 6.41 -18.16
N THR A 77 29.51 5.83 -19.23
CA THR A 77 28.78 4.93 -20.12
C THR A 77 29.40 3.54 -19.98
N LEU A 78 28.59 2.54 -19.64
CA LEU A 78 29.08 1.17 -19.54
C LEU A 78 29.01 0.46 -20.89
N HIS A 79 29.96 -0.42 -21.14
CA HIS A 79 30.04 -1.23 -22.35
C HIS A 79 30.15 -2.70 -21.99
N GLU A 80 29.80 -3.58 -22.93
CA GLU A 80 30.13 -5.00 -22.78
C GLU A 80 31.64 -5.17 -22.60
N TRP A 81 32.03 -6.07 -21.69
CA TRP A 81 33.42 -6.31 -21.34
C TRP A 81 34.25 -6.67 -22.57
N LYS A 82 35.15 -5.78 -22.98
CA LYS A 82 36.04 -5.99 -24.12
C LYS A 82 37.24 -6.80 -23.65
N GLU A 83 37.36 -8.06 -24.07
CA GLU A 83 38.50 -8.93 -23.70
C GLU A 83 39.84 -8.45 -24.31
N GLU A 84 39.81 -7.53 -25.27
CA GLU A 84 40.99 -7.00 -25.95
C GLU A 84 41.03 -5.48 -25.86
N ALA A 85 41.69 -4.97 -24.83
CA ALA A 85 42.17 -3.60 -24.79
C ALA A 85 43.63 -3.55 -24.34
N VAL A 86 44.48 -4.34 -25.00
CA VAL A 86 45.91 -4.08 -25.02
C VAL A 86 46.39 -4.24 -26.47
N GLN A 87 46.91 -3.12 -27.00
CA GLN A 87 47.80 -2.97 -28.17
C GLN A 87 47.20 -2.91 -29.59
N GLU A 88 46.99 -1.67 -30.05
CA GLU A 88 47.52 -1.27 -31.36
C GLU A 88 49.07 -1.29 -31.29
N GLU A 89 49.68 -2.40 -31.65
CA GLU A 89 50.93 -2.43 -32.41
C GLU A 89 51.02 -3.76 -33.18
N ALA A 90 51.26 -3.66 -34.49
CA ALA A 90 51.66 -4.73 -35.41
C ALA A 90 50.61 -5.79 -35.85
N GLU A 91 49.91 -5.46 -36.94
CA GLU A 91 49.97 -6.18 -38.23
C GLU A 91 49.97 -7.74 -38.27
N ARG A 92 48.97 -8.28 -39.01
CA ARG A 92 48.96 -9.44 -39.95
C ARG A 92 48.22 -10.75 -39.55
N LEU A 93 47.03 -10.92 -40.17
CA LEU A 93 46.59 -12.03 -41.06
C LEU A 93 46.55 -13.50 -40.53
N PRO A 94 45.77 -14.44 -41.15
CA PRO A 94 44.57 -15.03 -40.51
C PRO A 94 44.57 -16.57 -40.33
N ALA A 95 43.65 -17.06 -39.46
CA ALA A 95 42.92 -18.36 -39.40
C ALA A 95 43.74 -19.69 -39.41
N PRO A 96 43.23 -20.90 -39.01
CA PRO A 96 41.83 -21.30 -38.78
C PRO A 96 41.57 -22.33 -37.61
N ARG A 97 40.28 -22.64 -37.41
CA ARG A 97 39.66 -23.98 -37.17
C ARG A 97 38.78 -24.13 -35.93
N GLU A 98 37.53 -24.46 -36.29
CA GLU A 98 36.41 -25.04 -35.54
C GLU A 98 36.79 -26.06 -34.47
N GLY A 99 36.01 -26.01 -33.39
CA GLY A 99 35.89 -27.03 -32.36
C GLY A 99 34.72 -26.68 -31.46
N GLU A 100 33.55 -27.19 -31.80
CA GLU A 100 32.26 -27.08 -31.10
C GLU A 100 32.36 -27.27 -29.58
N LYS A 101 31.60 -26.47 -28.82
CA LYS A 101 30.97 -26.84 -27.53
C LYS A 101 29.75 -25.94 -27.29
N PRO A 102 28.75 -26.42 -26.52
CA PRO A 102 27.36 -26.44 -26.96
C PRO A 102 26.58 -25.20 -26.52
N GLU A 103 25.75 -24.68 -27.44
CA GLU A 103 24.66 -23.76 -27.12
C GLU A 103 23.58 -24.50 -26.32
N ALA A 104 23.35 -24.06 -25.09
CA ALA A 104 22.07 -24.23 -24.43
C ALA A 104 21.35 -22.88 -24.50
N GLU A 105 20.47 -22.71 -25.48
CA GLU A 105 19.55 -21.57 -25.52
C GLU A 105 18.61 -21.60 -24.31
N PRO A 106 18.31 -20.46 -23.66
CA PRO A 106 17.20 -20.39 -22.72
C PRO A 106 15.90 -20.58 -23.51
N LEU A 107 15.08 -21.56 -23.12
CA LEU A 107 13.74 -21.78 -23.67
C LEU A 107 12.83 -20.58 -23.32
N GLU A 108 12.79 -19.56 -24.19
CA GLU A 108 11.79 -18.50 -24.15
C GLU A 108 10.40 -19.14 -24.31
N LYS A 109 9.54 -19.05 -23.29
CA LYS A 109 8.15 -19.53 -23.40
C LYS A 109 7.27 -18.38 -23.90
N PRO A 110 6.67 -18.47 -25.09
CA PRO A 110 5.73 -17.45 -25.55
C PRO A 110 4.52 -17.39 -24.61
N LEU A 111 4.04 -16.18 -24.29
CA LEU A 111 2.80 -16.00 -23.51
C LEU A 111 1.66 -16.73 -24.23
N GLY A 112 0.89 -17.52 -23.49
CA GLY A 112 -0.32 -18.14 -24.00
C GLY A 112 -1.38 -17.09 -24.34
N GLU A 113 -2.31 -17.42 -25.24
CA GLU A 113 -3.37 -16.51 -25.70
C GLU A 113 -4.25 -16.01 -24.53
N SER A 114 -4.46 -16.84 -23.51
CA SER A 114 -5.15 -16.48 -22.27
C SER A 114 -4.39 -15.43 -21.45
N ASP A 115 -3.07 -15.54 -21.35
CA ASP A 115 -2.24 -14.60 -20.58
C ASP A 115 -2.11 -13.26 -21.32
N LYS A 116 -1.94 -13.31 -22.65
CA LYS A 116 -1.93 -12.09 -23.50
C LYS A 116 -3.23 -11.31 -23.35
N ARG A 117 -4.36 -12.01 -23.28
CA ARG A 117 -5.67 -11.41 -23.08
C ARG A 117 -5.83 -10.81 -21.68
N ALA A 118 -5.40 -11.51 -20.64
CA ALA A 118 -5.45 -10.98 -19.28
C ALA A 118 -4.55 -9.73 -19.10
N VAL A 119 -3.38 -9.72 -19.75
CA VAL A 119 -2.50 -8.54 -19.79
C VAL A 119 -3.12 -7.39 -20.60
N TYR A 120 -3.79 -7.69 -21.72
CA TYR A 120 -4.55 -6.69 -22.49
C TYR A 120 -5.64 -6.02 -21.65
N ASP A 121 -6.47 -6.83 -20.97
CA ASP A 121 -7.56 -6.33 -20.14
C ASP A 121 -7.03 -5.46 -19.00
N LEU A 122 -6.00 -5.93 -18.31
CA LEU A 122 -5.32 -5.20 -17.24
C LEU A 122 -4.80 -3.83 -17.70
N LEU A 123 -4.10 -3.78 -18.84
CA LEU A 123 -3.41 -2.57 -19.27
C LEU A 123 -4.34 -1.54 -19.92
N ILE A 124 -5.38 -1.97 -20.65
CA ILE A 124 -6.37 -1.06 -21.25
C ILE A 124 -7.32 -0.46 -20.20
N ASP A 125 -7.52 -1.13 -19.06
CA ASP A 125 -8.35 -0.61 -17.96
C ASP A 125 -7.59 0.38 -17.08
N GLU A 126 -6.28 0.17 -16.90
CA GLU A 126 -5.42 1.02 -16.07
C GLU A 126 -4.85 2.24 -16.84
N PHE A 127 -4.70 2.13 -18.16
CA PHE A 127 -4.06 3.18 -18.97
C PHE A 127 -4.84 3.59 -20.23
N PRO A 128 -4.78 4.88 -20.62
CA PRO A 128 -5.45 5.36 -21.82
C PRO A 128 -4.80 4.81 -23.11
N ALA A 129 -5.64 4.19 -23.95
CA ALA A 129 -5.24 3.72 -25.29
C ALA A 129 -4.87 4.89 -26.22
N GLU A 130 -4.04 4.61 -27.22
CA GLU A 130 -3.53 5.55 -28.24
C GLU A 130 -2.73 6.74 -27.67
N THR A 131 -2.24 6.62 -26.43
CA THR A 131 -1.36 7.62 -25.81
C THR A 131 0.02 7.03 -25.51
N PRO A 132 1.12 7.78 -25.72
CA PRO A 132 2.46 7.32 -25.35
C PRO A 132 2.63 7.31 -23.84
N LEU A 133 2.94 6.13 -23.28
CA LEU A 133 3.12 5.90 -21.85
C LEU A 133 4.56 5.49 -21.56
N PRO A 134 5.15 5.87 -20.41
CA PRO A 134 6.45 5.34 -20.02
C PRO A 134 6.41 3.82 -19.84
N MET A 135 7.34 3.08 -20.45
CA MET A 135 7.43 1.62 -20.30
C MET A 135 7.51 1.19 -18.82
N ALA A 136 8.11 2.02 -17.95
CA ALA A 136 8.20 1.76 -16.52
C ALA A 136 6.81 1.62 -15.86
N SER A 137 5.82 2.41 -16.27
CA SER A 137 4.45 2.35 -15.74
C SER A 137 3.77 1.03 -16.13
N ILE A 138 3.94 0.62 -17.39
CA ILE A 138 3.41 -0.66 -17.91
C ILE A 138 4.08 -1.83 -17.19
N SER A 139 5.41 -1.79 -17.07
CA SER A 139 6.21 -2.81 -16.39
C SER A 139 5.82 -2.97 -14.91
N LEU A 140 5.52 -1.87 -14.22
CA LEU A 140 5.17 -1.88 -12.80
C LEU A 140 3.81 -2.57 -12.59
N VAL A 141 2.79 -2.18 -13.36
CA VAL A 141 1.45 -2.78 -13.28
C VAL A 141 1.48 -4.27 -13.59
N MET A 142 2.18 -4.66 -14.66
CA MET A 142 2.37 -6.08 -15.00
C MET A 142 3.09 -6.85 -13.88
N THR A 143 4.12 -6.27 -13.26
CA THR A 143 4.88 -6.93 -12.19
C THR A 143 4.05 -7.10 -10.91
N ASN A 144 3.23 -6.10 -10.56
CA ASN A 144 2.35 -6.13 -9.40
C ASN A 144 1.25 -7.20 -9.54
N GLU A 145 0.75 -7.39 -10.76
CA GLU A 145 -0.27 -8.41 -11.09
C GLU A 145 0.34 -9.79 -11.40
N GLY A 146 1.64 -9.99 -11.15
CA GLY A 146 2.31 -11.28 -11.25
C GLY A 146 2.89 -11.63 -12.64
N TYR A 147 2.73 -10.78 -13.65
CA TYR A 147 3.31 -10.94 -14.99
C TYR A 147 4.78 -10.50 -15.01
N ARG A 148 5.65 -11.30 -14.38
CA ARG A 148 7.10 -11.02 -14.28
C ARG A 148 7.87 -11.64 -15.44
N LYS A 149 8.90 -10.95 -15.95
CA LYS A 149 9.73 -11.42 -17.08
C LYS A 149 10.44 -12.76 -16.79
N GLU A 150 10.84 -12.96 -15.54
CA GLU A 150 11.49 -14.19 -15.07
C GLU A 150 10.56 -15.40 -15.14
N THR A 151 9.25 -15.21 -14.88
CA THR A 151 8.22 -16.25 -14.96
C THR A 151 8.09 -16.84 -16.36
N TYR A 152 8.35 -16.03 -17.39
CA TYR A 152 8.23 -16.41 -18.80
C TYR A 152 9.59 -16.67 -19.48
N GLY A 153 10.68 -16.65 -18.72
CA GLY A 153 12.03 -16.94 -19.23
C GLY A 153 12.71 -15.78 -19.98
N PHE A 154 12.20 -14.55 -19.85
CA PHE A 154 12.78 -13.37 -20.50
C PHE A 154 13.77 -12.64 -19.60
N VAL A 155 14.90 -12.22 -20.19
CA VAL A 155 15.96 -11.47 -19.48
C VAL A 155 15.56 -10.00 -19.31
N LYS A 156 14.89 -9.40 -20.30
CA LYS A 156 14.48 -7.99 -20.29
C LYS A 156 12.96 -7.84 -20.43
N MET A 157 12.38 -6.90 -19.69
CA MET A 157 10.93 -6.61 -19.77
C MET A 157 10.53 -6.19 -21.19
N LYS A 158 11.39 -5.43 -21.87
CA LYS A 158 11.18 -5.04 -23.28
C LYS A 158 11.05 -6.24 -24.23
N GLN A 159 11.68 -7.39 -23.92
CA GLN A 159 11.51 -8.62 -24.71
C GLN A 159 10.14 -9.25 -24.48
N LEU A 160 9.68 -9.30 -23.22
CA LEU A 160 8.34 -9.74 -22.86
C LEU A 160 7.27 -8.88 -23.56
N LEU A 161 7.40 -7.56 -23.49
CA LEU A 161 6.45 -6.62 -24.11
C LEU A 161 6.39 -6.72 -25.63
N ARG A 162 7.48 -7.12 -26.29
CA ARG A 162 7.49 -7.39 -27.74
C ARG A 162 6.61 -8.58 -28.13
N GLN A 163 6.28 -9.48 -27.19
CA GLN A 163 5.36 -10.59 -27.40
C GLN A 163 3.89 -10.16 -27.41
N LEU A 164 3.60 -8.90 -27.02
CA LEU A 164 2.26 -8.32 -26.92
C LEU A 164 1.98 -7.33 -28.08
N SER A 165 2.63 -7.55 -29.23
CA SER A 165 2.55 -6.66 -30.39
C SER A 165 1.17 -6.60 -31.02
N GLU A 166 0.25 -7.49 -30.63
CA GLU A 166 -1.14 -7.48 -31.06
C GLU A 166 -1.87 -6.21 -30.61
N PHE A 167 -1.51 -5.65 -29.46
CA PHE A 167 -2.19 -4.50 -28.85
C PHE A 167 -1.23 -3.43 -28.30
N MET A 168 0.06 -3.52 -28.61
CA MET A 168 1.08 -2.66 -28.02
C MET A 168 2.17 -2.34 -29.03
N THR A 169 2.52 -1.06 -29.16
CA THR A 169 3.72 -0.63 -29.88
C THR A 169 4.74 -0.02 -28.92
N LEU A 170 6.01 -0.30 -29.18
CA LEU A 170 7.13 0.27 -28.43
C LEU A 170 7.87 1.26 -29.31
N GLN A 171 8.05 2.48 -28.83
CA GLN A 171 8.81 3.52 -29.50
C GLN A 171 9.97 3.96 -28.62
N ASP A 172 11.19 3.87 -29.15
CA ASP A 172 12.36 4.38 -28.46
C ASP A 172 12.48 5.89 -28.70
N THR A 173 12.56 6.64 -27.60
CA THR A 173 12.69 8.10 -27.60
C THR A 173 13.88 8.52 -26.75
N VAL A 174 14.38 9.72 -26.98
CA VAL A 174 15.43 10.32 -26.14
C VAL A 174 14.83 11.52 -25.45
N THR A 175 14.45 11.35 -24.17
CA THR A 175 13.93 12.45 -23.36
C THR A 175 15.05 12.99 -22.49
N ASN A 176 15.43 14.26 -22.68
CA ASN A 176 16.53 14.90 -21.95
C ASN A 176 17.88 14.15 -22.02
N GLY A 177 18.17 13.50 -23.14
CA GLY A 177 19.45 12.78 -23.36
C GLY A 177 19.51 11.36 -22.78
N VAL A 178 18.42 10.85 -22.19
CA VAL A 178 18.31 9.48 -21.69
C VAL A 178 17.44 8.65 -22.65
N PRO A 179 17.89 7.46 -23.09
CA PRO A 179 17.05 6.53 -23.84
C PRO A 179 15.86 6.11 -22.99
N ALA A 180 14.64 6.36 -23.48
CA ALA A 180 13.39 5.99 -22.84
C ALA A 180 12.48 5.32 -23.86
N THR A 181 12.02 4.12 -23.55
CA THR A 181 11.00 3.44 -24.35
C THR A 181 9.63 3.92 -23.91
N LEU A 182 8.88 4.49 -24.85
CA LEU A 182 7.47 4.75 -24.70
C LEU A 182 6.69 3.56 -25.26
N VAL A 183 5.56 3.28 -24.65
CA VAL A 183 4.63 2.22 -24.99
C VAL A 183 3.30 2.86 -25.33
N THR A 184 2.77 2.55 -26.51
CA THR A 184 1.41 2.95 -26.90
C THR A 184 0.55 1.70 -26.94
N LEU A 185 -0.53 1.70 -26.18
CA LEU A 185 -1.52 0.62 -26.20
C LEU A 185 -2.52 0.87 -27.33
N HIS A 186 -2.74 -0.15 -28.15
CA HIS A 186 -3.70 -0.16 -29.23
C HIS A 186 -4.90 -1.03 -28.89
N ARG A 187 -6.07 -0.52 -29.24
CA ARG A 187 -7.32 -1.26 -29.19
C ARG A 187 -7.29 -2.38 -30.22
N VAL A 188 -7.61 -3.61 -29.81
CA VAL A 188 -7.71 -4.76 -30.71
C VAL A 188 -9.18 -5.03 -30.98
N PRO A 189 -9.72 -4.67 -32.16
CA PRO A 189 -11.16 -4.71 -32.40
C PRO A 189 -11.80 -6.08 -32.18
N SER A 190 -11.13 -7.21 -32.41
CA SER A 190 -11.69 -8.54 -32.13
C SER A 190 -11.82 -8.84 -30.63
N TRP A 191 -10.83 -8.44 -29.82
CA TRP A 191 -10.88 -8.54 -28.36
C TRP A 191 -11.80 -7.47 -27.76
N ASP A 192 -11.84 -6.29 -28.37
CA ASP A 192 -12.75 -5.20 -28.08
C ASP A 192 -14.18 -5.47 -28.53
N HIS A 193 -14.47 -6.29 -29.55
CA HIS A 193 -15.83 -6.65 -29.99
C HIS A 193 -16.42 -7.73 -29.09
N GLU A 194 -15.60 -8.61 -28.50
CA GLU A 194 -16.01 -9.45 -27.38
C GLU A 194 -16.18 -8.64 -26.08
N ARG A 195 -15.36 -7.60 -25.85
CA ARG A 195 -15.62 -6.51 -24.88
C ARG A 195 -16.83 -5.64 -25.29
N GLY A 196 -17.17 -5.62 -26.58
CA GLY A 196 -17.93 -4.59 -27.32
C GLY A 196 -19.32 -5.01 -27.76
N ARG A 197 -19.85 -6.09 -27.15
CA ARG A 197 -21.25 -6.03 -26.66
C ARG A 197 -21.43 -4.93 -25.59
N ASN A 198 -20.34 -4.32 -25.13
CA ASN A 198 -20.33 -3.04 -24.45
C ASN A 198 -19.67 -1.93 -25.29
N SER A 199 -20.53 -1.04 -25.78
CA SER A 199 -20.35 0.40 -25.91
C SER A 199 -19.65 1.01 -27.13
N THR A 200 -20.41 1.86 -27.84
CA THR A 200 -19.99 3.15 -28.41
C THR A 200 -21.15 4.18 -28.37
N GLY A 201 -21.08 5.14 -27.42
CA GLY A 201 -21.55 6.53 -27.65
C GLY A 201 -22.86 6.96 -26.97
N CYS A 202 -22.75 7.98 -26.08
CA CYS A 202 -23.71 8.46 -25.08
C CYS A 202 -23.79 7.50 -23.89
N PRO A 203 -23.02 7.70 -22.79
CA PRO A 203 -22.41 6.61 -22.01
C PRO A 203 -23.30 5.36 -21.96
N GLU A 204 -23.12 4.47 -22.96
CA GLU A 204 -23.97 3.28 -23.10
C GLU A 204 -23.80 2.34 -21.90
N ALA A 205 -22.73 2.55 -21.10
CA ALA A 205 -22.46 1.91 -19.82
C ALA A 205 -23.59 2.04 -18.78
N PHE A 206 -24.53 2.98 -18.95
CA PHE A 206 -25.67 3.15 -18.03
C PHE A 206 -27.04 3.00 -18.69
N GLN A 207 -27.14 2.63 -19.97
CA GLN A 207 -28.44 2.32 -20.59
C GLN A 207 -29.10 1.07 -19.97
N GLN A 208 -28.29 0.19 -19.37
CA GLN A 208 -28.78 -0.99 -18.65
C GLN A 208 -29.20 -0.67 -17.21
N LEU A 209 -28.82 0.50 -16.67
CA LEU A 209 -29.28 0.91 -15.35
C LEU A 209 -30.79 1.22 -15.42
N PRO A 210 -31.56 0.84 -14.40
CA PRO A 210 -32.99 1.13 -14.34
C PRO A 210 -33.28 2.62 -14.49
N GLU A 211 -34.35 2.95 -15.23
CA GLU A 211 -34.79 4.34 -15.40
C GLU A 211 -35.14 4.96 -14.05
N THR A 212 -35.74 4.13 -13.19
CA THR A 212 -36.14 4.52 -11.85
C THR A 212 -35.75 3.46 -10.82
N MET A 213 -35.56 3.90 -9.59
CA MET A 213 -35.44 3.01 -8.43
C MET A 213 -36.68 2.14 -8.17
N ASN A 214 -37.81 2.36 -8.86
CA ASN A 214 -38.99 1.50 -8.72
C ASN A 214 -38.82 0.15 -9.44
N GLU A 215 -37.88 0.08 -10.38
CA GLU A 215 -37.47 -1.14 -11.07
C GLU A 215 -36.34 -1.89 -10.32
N ILE A 216 -35.92 -1.35 -9.17
CA ILE A 216 -34.88 -1.91 -8.30
C ILE A 216 -35.56 -2.56 -7.11
N ILE A 217 -35.26 -3.83 -6.87
CA ILE A 217 -35.65 -4.53 -5.66
C ILE A 217 -34.93 -3.88 -4.47
N LEU A 218 -35.69 -3.44 -3.48
CA LEU A 218 -35.18 -2.83 -2.26
C LEU A 218 -35.35 -3.82 -1.10
N PRO A 219 -34.29 -4.58 -0.72
CA PRO A 219 -34.41 -5.56 0.36
C PRO A 219 -34.71 -4.87 1.70
N ASN A 220 -35.63 -5.43 2.49
CA ASN A 220 -35.99 -4.90 3.81
C ASN A 220 -34.77 -4.73 4.73
N LYS A 221 -33.81 -5.66 4.67
CA LYS A 221 -32.56 -5.59 5.45
C LYS A 221 -31.74 -4.34 5.08
N THR A 222 -31.60 -4.04 3.79
CA THR A 222 -30.84 -2.87 3.32
C THR A 222 -31.55 -1.56 3.65
N LEU A 223 -32.89 -1.56 3.59
CA LEU A 223 -33.70 -0.42 4.02
C LEU A 223 -33.60 -0.19 5.55
N ALA A 224 -33.54 -1.25 6.34
CA ALA A 224 -33.31 -1.16 7.78
C ALA A 224 -31.94 -0.56 8.10
N ILE A 225 -30.90 -0.91 7.33
CA ILE A 225 -29.57 -0.30 7.43
C ILE A 225 -29.62 1.20 7.10
N LEU A 226 -30.30 1.59 6.01
CA LEU A 226 -30.50 3.01 5.66
C LEU A 226 -31.14 3.80 6.81
N ASN A 227 -32.22 3.26 7.39
CA ASN A 227 -32.89 3.91 8.51
C ASN A 227 -31.96 3.99 9.73
N LYS A 228 -31.30 2.89 10.08
CA LYS A 228 -30.35 2.82 11.20
C LYS A 228 -29.23 3.84 11.07
N LEU A 229 -28.70 4.05 9.86
CA LEU A 229 -27.64 5.03 9.62
C LEU A 229 -28.11 6.47 9.77
N ILE A 230 -29.39 6.77 9.51
CA ILE A 230 -29.94 8.14 9.54
C ILE A 230 -30.58 8.49 10.88
N THR A 231 -31.25 7.52 11.51
CA THR A 231 -32.07 7.72 12.71
C THR A 231 -31.51 7.01 13.95
N GLY A 232 -30.59 6.06 13.76
CA GLY A 232 -30.09 5.17 14.81
C GLY A 232 -30.97 3.93 15.05
N GLU A 233 -32.12 3.81 14.38
CA GLU A 233 -33.10 2.74 14.62
C GLU A 233 -33.12 1.71 13.48
N GLU A 234 -33.04 0.42 13.84
CA GLU A 234 -33.11 -0.70 12.90
C GLU A 234 -34.56 -1.05 12.56
N ALA A 235 -35.19 -0.18 11.77
CA ALA A 235 -36.59 -0.27 11.35
C ALA A 235 -36.76 0.16 9.88
N ALA A 236 -37.97 0.03 9.32
CA ALA A 236 -38.24 0.51 7.96
C ALA A 236 -38.10 2.05 7.89
N PRO A 237 -37.47 2.60 6.82
CA PRO A 237 -37.30 4.04 6.66
C PRO A 237 -38.64 4.73 6.36
N SER A 238 -38.75 6.00 6.74
CA SER A 238 -39.90 6.84 6.38
C SER A 238 -39.99 7.06 4.87
N GLU A 239 -41.18 7.42 4.37
CA GLU A 239 -41.36 7.76 2.95
C GLU A 239 -40.46 8.93 2.51
N GLU A 240 -40.19 9.88 3.39
CA GLU A 240 -39.30 11.02 3.12
C GLU A 240 -37.87 10.55 2.85
N ILE A 241 -37.31 9.69 3.71
CA ILE A 241 -35.97 9.13 3.57
C ILE A 241 -35.88 8.34 2.26
N LEU A 242 -36.90 7.52 1.98
CA LEU A 242 -36.95 6.72 0.77
C LEU A 242 -36.99 7.59 -0.49
N ASN A 243 -37.81 8.65 -0.49
CA ASN A 243 -37.92 9.58 -1.62
C ASN A 243 -36.60 10.34 -1.88
N ARG A 244 -35.89 10.76 -0.83
CA ARG A 244 -34.57 11.41 -0.97
C ARG A 244 -33.51 10.48 -1.53
N MET A 245 -33.52 9.20 -1.16
CA MET A 245 -32.65 8.17 -1.76
C MET A 245 -32.96 7.99 -3.25
N LYS A 246 -34.26 7.91 -3.62
CA LYS A 246 -34.70 7.80 -5.03
C LYS A 246 -34.31 9.02 -5.86
N GLU A 247 -34.39 10.23 -5.29
CA GLU A 247 -33.95 11.46 -5.95
C GLU A 247 -32.44 11.45 -6.19
N SER A 248 -31.66 11.04 -5.19
CA SER A 248 -30.20 10.95 -5.30
C SER A 248 -29.77 10.01 -6.44
N TYR A 249 -30.49 8.91 -6.64
CA TYR A 249 -30.30 8.02 -7.80
C TYR A 249 -30.61 8.71 -9.14
N ARG A 250 -31.72 9.46 -9.21
CA ARG A 250 -32.11 10.20 -10.42
C ARG A 250 -31.07 11.27 -10.78
N GLU A 251 -30.60 12.02 -9.79
CA GLU A 251 -29.54 13.02 -9.96
C GLU A 251 -28.24 12.36 -10.41
N ALA A 252 -27.85 11.24 -9.81
CA ALA A 252 -26.64 10.51 -10.20
C ALA A 252 -26.72 10.01 -11.65
N ARG A 253 -27.91 9.61 -12.11
CA ARG A 253 -28.16 9.19 -13.49
C ARG A 253 -28.16 10.34 -14.48
N ALA A 254 -28.74 11.48 -14.11
CA ALA A 254 -28.70 12.68 -14.94
C ALA A 254 -27.28 13.24 -15.10
N ASN A 255 -26.47 13.17 -14.04
CA ASN A 255 -25.14 13.77 -13.98
C ASN A 255 -23.99 12.79 -14.26
N GLY A 256 -24.28 11.49 -14.38
CA GLY A 256 -23.27 10.45 -14.59
C GLY A 256 -22.35 10.19 -13.39
N THR A 257 -22.79 10.45 -12.16
CA THR A 257 -21.95 10.35 -10.94
C THR A 257 -22.00 8.97 -10.29
N PHE A 258 -21.89 7.91 -11.10
CA PHE A 258 -21.76 6.54 -10.61
C PHE A 258 -20.30 6.09 -10.60
N THR A 259 -19.91 5.33 -9.58
CA THR A 259 -18.66 4.57 -9.54
C THR A 259 -18.94 3.08 -9.74
N VAL A 260 -18.20 2.44 -10.64
CA VAL A 260 -18.37 1.03 -11.01
C VAL A 260 -17.23 0.21 -10.42
N ARG A 261 -17.56 -0.89 -9.74
CA ARG A 261 -16.60 -1.92 -9.33
C ARG A 261 -17.20 -3.30 -9.59
N GLU A 262 -16.50 -4.14 -10.35
CA GLU A 262 -17.01 -5.42 -10.84
C GLU A 262 -18.35 -5.24 -11.57
N ASN A 263 -19.47 -5.57 -10.91
CA ASN A 263 -20.85 -5.40 -11.38
C ASN A 263 -21.71 -4.54 -10.43
N ALA A 264 -21.08 -3.82 -9.49
CA ALA A 264 -21.74 -2.92 -8.56
C ALA A 264 -21.65 -1.48 -9.06
N TYR A 265 -22.79 -0.80 -9.09
CA TYR A 265 -22.90 0.62 -9.44
C TYR A 265 -23.21 1.38 -8.16
N THR A 266 -22.29 2.24 -7.75
CA THR A 266 -22.38 3.01 -6.51
C THR A 266 -22.59 4.48 -6.82
N PHE A 267 -23.42 5.16 -6.04
CA PHE A 267 -23.76 6.57 -6.23
C PHE A 267 -23.92 7.28 -4.88
N PRO A 268 -23.62 8.59 -4.82
CA PRO A 268 -23.77 9.37 -3.60
C PRO A 268 -25.24 9.56 -3.22
N LEU A 269 -25.50 9.66 -1.92
CA LEU A 269 -26.80 10.04 -1.38
C LEU A 269 -26.75 11.49 -0.88
N SER A 270 -27.85 12.21 -1.06
CA SER A 270 -28.06 13.53 -0.44
C SER A 270 -28.31 13.47 1.08
N LEU A 271 -28.37 12.25 1.63
CA LEU A 271 -28.58 11.94 3.03
C LEU A 271 -27.22 11.80 3.74
N LYS A 272 -27.19 12.16 5.03
CA LYS A 272 -26.02 12.00 5.90
C LYS A 272 -26.37 11.05 7.04
N ALA A 273 -25.38 10.29 7.51
CA ALA A 273 -25.55 9.44 8.68
C ALA A 273 -25.68 10.28 9.97
N VAL A 274 -26.05 9.65 11.09
CA VAL A 274 -26.23 10.31 12.41
C VAL A 274 -24.97 11.10 12.84
N GLY A 275 -23.78 10.64 12.46
CA GLY A 275 -22.50 11.33 12.73
C GLY A 275 -22.15 12.43 11.72
N GLY A 276 -23.01 12.71 10.73
CA GLY A 276 -22.79 13.71 9.69
C GLY A 276 -22.02 13.19 8.47
N GLU A 277 -21.67 11.91 8.44
CA GLU A 277 -20.87 11.33 7.37
C GLU A 277 -21.64 11.25 6.04
N PRO A 278 -20.98 11.51 4.89
CA PRO A 278 -21.59 11.35 3.58
C PRO A 278 -21.97 9.90 3.36
N MET A 279 -23.08 9.63 2.67
CA MET A 279 -23.55 8.27 2.40
C MET A 279 -23.51 7.93 0.91
N ILE A 280 -23.36 6.64 0.61
CA ILE A 280 -23.46 6.08 -0.73
C ILE A 280 -24.42 4.88 -0.72
N ALA A 281 -25.00 4.61 -1.89
CA ALA A 281 -25.78 3.41 -2.16
C ALA A 281 -25.20 2.67 -3.36
N GLY A 282 -25.36 1.35 -3.37
CA GLY A 282 -24.85 0.46 -4.41
C GLY A 282 -25.95 -0.46 -4.94
N ILE A 283 -26.07 -0.55 -6.26
CA ILE A 283 -27.01 -1.44 -6.95
C ILE A 283 -26.25 -2.47 -7.79
N LYS A 284 -26.84 -3.66 -7.94
CA LYS A 284 -26.29 -4.75 -8.77
C LYS A 284 -27.42 -5.38 -9.62
N PRO A 285 -27.08 -5.95 -10.79
CA PRO A 285 -28.00 -6.83 -11.49
C PRO A 285 -28.20 -8.12 -10.68
N SER A 286 -29.44 -8.60 -10.60
CA SER A 286 -29.80 -9.86 -9.95
C SER A 286 -29.16 -11.05 -10.69
N ARG A 287 -28.73 -12.07 -9.92
CA ARG A 287 -28.22 -13.34 -10.46
C ARG A 287 -29.28 -14.46 -10.50
N PHE A 288 -30.51 -14.18 -10.05
CA PHE A 288 -31.58 -15.18 -10.04
C PHE A 288 -32.21 -15.30 -11.43
N GLU A 289 -32.22 -16.52 -11.99
CA GLU A 289 -32.85 -16.81 -13.29
C GLU A 289 -34.35 -16.51 -13.24
N GLY A 290 -34.82 -15.59 -14.09
CA GLY A 290 -36.25 -15.38 -14.33
C GLY A 290 -36.70 -13.91 -14.40
N GLU A 291 -35.94 -12.97 -13.86
CA GLU A 291 -36.27 -11.54 -13.93
C GLU A 291 -35.00 -10.73 -14.21
N ASN A 292 -35.01 -9.87 -15.24
CA ASN A 292 -34.02 -8.81 -15.43
C ASN A 292 -34.18 -7.74 -14.34
N GLY A 293 -34.04 -8.14 -13.07
CA GLY A 293 -34.26 -7.29 -11.90
C GLY A 293 -32.94 -6.75 -11.37
N TRP A 294 -32.89 -5.45 -11.12
CA TRP A 294 -31.81 -4.85 -10.35
C TRP A 294 -32.15 -4.93 -8.86
N PHE A 295 -31.15 -4.95 -7.98
CA PHE A 295 -31.40 -4.84 -6.55
C PHE A 295 -30.41 -3.90 -5.87
N LEU A 296 -30.89 -3.27 -4.81
CA LEU A 296 -30.09 -2.47 -3.91
C LEU A 296 -29.21 -3.39 -3.05
N ASN A 297 -27.95 -3.50 -3.45
CA ASN A 297 -26.97 -4.39 -2.85
C ASN A 297 -26.36 -3.83 -1.56
N PHE A 298 -26.19 -2.50 -1.48
CA PHE A 298 -25.48 -1.87 -0.36
C PHE A 298 -26.00 -0.45 -0.10
N ILE A 299 -26.02 -0.06 1.17
CA ILE A 299 -26.09 1.32 1.62
C ILE A 299 -25.10 1.46 2.77
N GLY A 300 -24.29 2.50 2.75
CA GLY A 300 -23.35 2.77 3.83
C GLY A 300 -22.80 4.18 3.78
N VAL A 301 -21.96 4.47 4.77
CA VAL A 301 -21.19 5.71 4.78
C VAL A 301 -20.14 5.63 3.67
N GLN A 302 -19.98 6.72 2.93
CA GLN A 302 -18.91 6.91 1.98
C GLN A 302 -17.61 7.11 2.77
N HIS A 303 -16.98 6.00 3.12
CA HIS A 303 -15.62 6.03 3.60
C HIS A 303 -14.72 6.33 2.40
N SER A 304 -14.04 7.49 2.39
CA SER A 304 -12.73 7.49 1.73
C SER A 304 -11.93 6.39 2.40
N THR A 305 -11.32 5.47 1.66
CA THR A 305 -10.36 4.52 2.23
C THR A 305 -9.38 5.34 3.08
N PRO A 306 -9.33 5.16 4.41
CA PRO A 306 -8.60 6.08 5.28
C PRO A 306 -7.14 6.28 4.84
N GLY A 307 -6.51 5.21 4.33
CA GLY A 307 -5.17 5.23 3.74
C GLY A 307 -5.00 6.00 2.41
N LYS A 308 -6.06 6.54 1.80
CA LYS A 308 -5.99 7.39 0.59
C LYS A 308 -6.59 8.78 0.78
N ALA A 309 -7.01 9.14 2.00
CA ALA A 309 -7.73 10.38 2.26
C ALA A 309 -6.90 11.61 1.86
N ILE A 310 -5.62 11.64 2.22
CA ILE A 310 -4.72 12.75 1.89
C ILE A 310 -4.40 12.80 0.40
N GLU A 311 -4.23 11.66 -0.28
CA GLU A 311 -4.03 11.62 -1.74
C GLU A 311 -5.26 12.02 -2.53
N ASN A 312 -6.47 11.85 -1.97
CA ASN A 312 -7.69 12.39 -2.57
C ASN A 312 -7.78 13.92 -2.36
N PHE A 313 -7.31 14.41 -1.22
CA PHE A 313 -7.30 15.84 -0.90
C PHE A 313 -6.26 16.62 -1.71
N ALA A 314 -5.03 16.12 -1.80
CA ALA A 314 -3.90 16.82 -2.39
C ALA A 314 -2.96 15.94 -3.21
N PHE A 315 -2.36 16.52 -4.24
CA PHE A 315 -1.19 15.94 -4.89
C PHE A 315 0.03 16.07 -3.97
N MET A 316 0.54 14.92 -3.50
CA MET A 316 1.65 14.85 -2.53
C MET A 316 3.04 14.83 -3.17
N GLY A 317 3.14 14.65 -4.49
CA GLY A 317 4.43 14.46 -5.16
C GLY A 317 5.07 13.10 -4.81
N PHE A 318 6.40 13.09 -4.63
CA PHE A 318 7.13 11.87 -4.27
C PHE A 318 7.09 11.65 -2.76
N TRP A 319 6.41 10.59 -2.33
CA TRP A 319 6.22 10.25 -0.91
C TRP A 319 7.53 10.15 -0.13
N ASP A 320 8.58 9.55 -0.69
CA ASP A 320 9.86 9.38 0.01
C ASP A 320 10.47 10.73 0.43
N ASN A 321 10.31 11.77 -0.39
CA ASN A 321 10.77 13.12 -0.07
C ASN A 321 9.91 13.74 1.04
N VAL A 322 8.58 13.65 0.90
CA VAL A 322 7.63 14.16 1.91
C VAL A 322 7.92 13.53 3.28
N LEU A 323 8.08 12.21 3.33
CA LEU A 323 8.31 11.49 4.57
C LEU A 323 9.70 11.79 5.16
N SER A 324 10.71 11.99 4.31
CA SER A 324 12.05 12.36 4.76
C SER A 324 12.09 13.77 5.34
N ASP A 325 11.46 14.75 4.67
CA ASP A 325 11.35 16.13 5.17
C ASP A 325 10.63 16.20 6.51
N LEU A 326 9.54 15.42 6.67
CA LEU A 326 8.81 15.34 7.93
C LEU A 326 9.64 14.70 9.04
N ALA A 327 10.30 13.57 8.75
CA ALA A 327 11.12 12.85 9.72
C ALA A 327 12.33 13.67 10.19
N GLU A 328 12.94 14.47 9.30
CA GLU A 328 14.06 15.35 9.65
C GLU A 328 13.61 16.53 10.53
N MET A 329 12.42 17.08 10.28
CA MET A 329 11.87 18.19 11.07
C MET A 329 11.36 17.74 12.45
N ALA A 330 10.86 16.52 12.55
CA ALA A 330 10.21 15.99 13.74
C ALA A 330 11.18 15.58 14.85
N LEU A 331 10.64 15.41 16.06
CA LEU A 331 11.32 14.77 17.17
C LEU A 331 11.82 13.38 16.74
N PRO A 332 13.12 13.06 16.91
CA PRO A 332 13.69 11.82 16.40
C PRO A 332 12.98 10.56 16.90
N GLU A 333 12.59 9.72 15.95
CA GLU A 333 11.90 8.46 16.20
C GLU A 333 12.20 7.45 15.08
N LYS A 334 12.10 6.17 15.43
CA LYS A 334 12.24 5.04 14.51
C LYS A 334 10.92 4.76 13.80
N TRP A 335 10.91 4.84 12.48
CA TRP A 335 9.72 4.66 11.61
C TRP A 335 9.76 3.39 10.75
N TYR A 336 10.41 2.35 11.27
CA TYR A 336 10.60 1.06 10.61
C TYR A 336 10.74 -0.05 11.65
N PHE A 337 10.39 -1.27 11.30
CA PHE A 337 10.54 -2.46 12.14
C PHE A 337 11.93 -3.10 11.99
N GLN A 338 12.23 -4.12 12.79
CA GLN A 338 13.49 -4.85 12.67
C GLN A 338 13.57 -5.56 11.31
N GLY A 339 14.65 -5.33 10.55
CA GLY A 339 14.86 -5.97 9.25
C GLY A 339 14.21 -5.25 8.05
N GLU A 340 13.43 -4.19 8.30
CA GLU A 340 12.97 -3.29 7.23
C GLU A 340 14.07 -2.31 6.80
N ASP A 341 13.98 -1.84 5.55
CA ASP A 341 14.79 -0.73 5.06
C ASP A 341 14.42 0.56 5.81
N PRO A 342 15.38 1.19 6.53
CA PRO A 342 15.15 2.45 7.23
C PRO A 342 14.64 3.59 6.33
N ASN A 343 14.84 3.51 5.02
CA ASN A 343 14.42 4.52 4.07
C ASN A 343 12.94 4.40 3.66
N SER A 344 12.32 3.22 3.79
CA SER A 344 10.96 2.92 3.32
C SER A 344 9.88 3.75 4.04
N LYS A 345 10.10 4.12 5.32
CA LYS A 345 9.23 4.98 6.17
C LYS A 345 7.72 4.71 6.06
N LEU A 346 7.31 3.47 5.78
CA LEU A 346 5.90 3.10 5.57
C LEU A 346 5.05 3.37 6.80
N MET A 347 5.58 3.11 7.99
CA MET A 347 4.92 3.42 9.26
C MET A 347 4.58 4.93 9.39
N LEU A 348 5.50 5.80 8.98
CA LEU A 348 5.28 7.26 9.00
C LEU A 348 4.22 7.67 7.97
N ARG A 349 4.20 7.01 6.80
CA ARG A 349 3.18 7.23 5.79
C ARG A 349 1.79 6.89 6.31
N SER A 350 1.61 5.69 6.86
CA SER A 350 0.34 5.26 7.46
C SER A 350 -0.09 6.21 8.57
N TYR A 351 0.83 6.60 9.46
CA TYR A 351 0.55 7.59 10.51
C TYR A 351 -0.01 8.90 9.94
N LEU A 352 0.65 9.47 8.92
CA LEU A 352 0.23 10.74 8.34
C LEU A 352 -1.12 10.62 7.62
N GLN A 353 -1.35 9.54 6.88
CA GLN A 353 -2.61 9.28 6.16
C GLN A 353 -3.80 9.17 7.13
N TYR A 354 -3.68 8.36 8.18
CA TYR A 354 -4.75 8.17 9.16
C TYR A 354 -4.95 9.41 10.05
N THR A 355 -3.88 10.14 10.39
CA THR A 355 -4.00 11.42 11.11
C THR A 355 -4.77 12.44 10.28
N PHE A 356 -4.46 12.55 8.98
CA PHE A 356 -5.20 13.42 8.07
C PHE A 356 -6.68 13.02 7.98
N TYR A 357 -6.97 11.73 7.81
CA TYR A 357 -8.33 11.22 7.77
C TYR A 357 -9.11 11.57 9.06
N ARG A 358 -8.50 11.40 10.24
CA ARG A 358 -9.11 11.79 11.52
C ARG A 358 -9.39 13.29 11.59
N LEU A 359 -8.45 14.13 11.17
CA LEU A 359 -8.65 15.59 11.13
C LEU A 359 -9.79 15.99 10.19
N GLN A 360 -9.98 15.25 9.10
CA GLN A 360 -11.07 15.49 8.16
C GLN A 360 -12.43 15.14 8.79
N LEU A 361 -12.51 14.09 9.59
CA LEU A 361 -13.72 13.75 10.38
C LEU A 361 -14.02 14.79 11.47
N GLU A 362 -12.98 15.41 12.04
CA GLU A 362 -13.11 16.45 13.08
C GLU A 362 -13.29 17.87 12.52
N ASP A 363 -13.35 18.05 11.20
CA ASP A 363 -13.39 19.35 10.53
C ASP A 363 -12.21 20.28 10.93
N LYS A 364 -11.02 19.70 11.10
CA LYS A 364 -9.80 20.40 11.54
C LYS A 364 -8.79 20.67 10.41
N VAL A 365 -9.10 20.26 9.18
CA VAL A 365 -8.31 20.64 8.00
C VAL A 365 -8.69 22.06 7.60
N SER A 366 -7.76 23.01 7.75
CA SER A 366 -8.04 24.42 7.53
C SER A 366 -7.86 24.81 6.07
N VAL A 367 -8.83 25.55 5.52
CA VAL A 367 -8.77 26.18 4.20
C VAL A 367 -9.01 27.67 4.37
N SER A 368 -8.13 28.49 3.79
CA SER A 368 -8.26 29.96 3.84
C SER A 368 -9.50 30.46 3.11
N ASP A 369 -10.07 31.58 3.56
CA ASP A 369 -11.29 32.17 3.00
C ASP A 369 -11.19 32.48 1.50
N ASP A 370 -10.00 32.87 1.03
CA ASP A 370 -9.73 33.14 -0.39
C ASP A 370 -9.43 31.88 -1.21
N GLY A 371 -9.40 30.71 -0.56
CA GLY A 371 -9.14 29.42 -1.15
C GLY A 371 -7.72 29.23 -1.67
N ARG A 372 -6.75 30.08 -1.30
CA ARG A 372 -5.36 30.06 -1.82
C ARG A 372 -4.36 29.31 -0.96
N PHE A 373 -4.80 28.86 0.20
CA PHE A 373 -3.96 28.17 1.17
C PHE A 373 -4.78 27.18 1.99
N ALA A 374 -4.22 26.00 2.23
CA ALA A 374 -4.77 25.03 3.16
C ALA A 374 -3.66 24.47 4.03
N ALA A 375 -4.00 24.05 5.25
CA ALA A 375 -3.05 23.42 6.16
C ALA A 375 -3.75 22.53 7.17
N PHE A 376 -3.00 21.55 7.69
CA PHE A 376 -3.41 20.77 8.85
C PHE A 376 -2.21 20.52 9.78
N ASN A 377 -2.49 20.30 11.06
CA ASN A 377 -1.47 19.95 12.06
C ASN A 377 -1.17 18.44 11.95
N THR A 378 0.09 18.05 11.78
CA THR A 378 0.47 16.64 11.56
C THR A 378 0.40 15.76 12.81
N GLY A 379 0.12 16.33 13.99
CA GLY A 379 0.22 15.66 15.28
C GLY A 379 1.67 15.43 15.74
N MET A 380 2.65 15.76 14.91
CA MET A 380 4.07 15.66 15.21
C MET A 380 4.63 17.00 15.65
N VAL A 381 5.69 16.93 16.46
CA VAL A 381 6.38 18.11 16.98
C VAL A 381 7.85 18.07 16.62
N THR A 382 8.49 19.23 16.59
CA THR A 382 9.95 19.35 16.46
C THR A 382 10.67 18.98 17.76
N PRO A 383 12.02 18.91 17.79
CA PRO A 383 12.77 18.67 19.04
C PRO A 383 12.53 19.68 20.16
N HIS A 384 11.96 20.85 19.83
CA HIS A 384 11.58 21.88 20.80
C HIS A 384 10.08 21.85 21.18
N TYR A 385 9.36 20.80 20.77
CA TYR A 385 7.92 20.64 20.97
C TYR A 385 7.03 21.69 20.27
N ASP A 386 7.56 22.36 19.23
CA ASP A 386 6.73 23.16 18.33
C ASP A 386 5.95 22.24 17.37
N ASP A 387 4.66 22.50 17.16
CA ASP A 387 3.82 21.79 16.18
C ASP A 387 4.39 21.87 14.76
N ILE A 388 4.20 20.79 14.00
CA ILE A 388 4.49 20.71 12.57
C ILE A 388 3.19 20.72 11.78
N TYR A 389 3.13 21.59 10.77
CA TYR A 389 1.97 21.76 9.91
C TYR A 389 2.31 21.37 8.48
N ALA A 390 1.45 20.57 7.85
CA ALA A 390 1.51 20.32 6.41
C ALA A 390 0.79 21.46 5.69
N CYS A 391 1.45 22.10 4.73
CA CYS A 391 0.92 23.25 4.00
C CYS A 391 0.64 22.91 2.54
N PHE A 392 -0.42 23.52 2.00
CA PHE A 392 -0.93 23.26 0.66
C PHE A 392 -1.36 24.56 -0.03
N GLU A 393 -1.32 24.55 -1.35
CA GLU A 393 -1.86 25.61 -2.20
C GLU A 393 -2.64 25.00 -3.37
N PRO A 394 -3.49 25.78 -4.08
CA PRO A 394 -4.26 25.27 -5.20
C PRO A 394 -3.37 24.58 -6.24
N ASN A 395 -3.85 23.45 -6.72
CA ASN A 395 -3.23 22.70 -7.80
C ASN A 395 -3.62 23.29 -9.17
N ASP A 396 -3.01 22.79 -10.24
CA ASP A 396 -3.44 23.10 -11.61
C ASP A 396 -4.87 22.61 -11.84
N ASP A 397 -5.72 23.44 -12.46
CA ASP A 397 -7.12 23.14 -12.78
C ASP A 397 -7.31 21.84 -13.60
N ARG A 398 -6.26 21.36 -14.27
CA ARG A 398 -6.25 20.11 -15.04
C ARG A 398 -6.07 18.86 -14.18
N GLN A 399 -5.69 19.00 -12.92
CA GLN A 399 -5.44 17.89 -12.00
C GLN A 399 -6.71 17.52 -11.23
N LYS A 400 -6.86 16.23 -10.94
CA LYS A 400 -8.02 15.71 -10.19
C LYS A 400 -8.09 16.25 -8.75
N ASN A 401 -6.94 16.50 -8.14
CA ASN A 401 -6.83 16.98 -6.76
C ASN A 401 -6.77 18.50 -6.71
N ARG A 402 -7.64 19.13 -5.90
CA ARG A 402 -7.71 20.59 -5.72
C ARG A 402 -6.44 21.17 -5.14
N TRP A 403 -5.77 20.46 -4.25
CA TRP A 403 -4.62 20.96 -3.49
C TRP A 403 -3.32 20.30 -3.94
N ARG A 404 -2.21 21.00 -3.72
CA ARG A 404 -0.86 20.47 -3.91
C ARG A 404 -0.04 20.73 -2.66
N PHE A 405 0.67 19.70 -2.20
CA PHE A 405 1.58 19.81 -1.06
C PHE A 405 2.78 20.70 -1.41
N ILE A 406 3.16 21.59 -0.49
CA ILE A 406 4.31 22.50 -0.68
C ILE A 406 5.35 22.49 0.42
N GLY A 407 5.12 21.73 1.50
CA GLY A 407 6.11 21.54 2.54
C GLY A 407 5.52 21.58 3.95
N PHE A 408 6.37 21.20 4.89
CA PHE A 408 6.10 21.31 6.32
C PHE A 408 6.59 22.64 6.87
N SER A 409 5.92 23.14 7.91
CA SER A 409 6.37 24.35 8.60
C SER A 409 5.95 24.38 10.06
N LYS A 410 6.68 25.18 10.83
CA LYS A 410 6.29 25.61 12.17
C LYS A 410 5.53 26.93 12.09
N ALA A 411 4.63 27.18 13.04
CA ALA A 411 3.99 28.48 13.18
C ALA A 411 5.02 29.62 13.32
N GLY A 412 4.86 30.69 12.56
CA GLY A 412 5.73 31.88 12.63
C GLY A 412 7.13 31.72 12.03
N GLY A 413 7.49 30.55 11.48
CA GLY A 413 8.73 30.34 10.72
C GLY A 413 8.81 31.18 9.44
N ARG A 414 10.02 31.35 8.86
CA ARG A 414 10.17 32.04 7.56
C ARG A 414 9.41 31.29 6.45
N GLY A 415 8.93 32.02 5.45
CA GLY A 415 8.20 31.42 4.32
C GLY A 415 6.81 30.93 4.71
N LEU A 416 6.62 29.60 4.72
CA LEU A 416 5.33 28.95 4.98
C LEU A 416 4.77 29.27 6.37
N GLY A 417 5.61 29.34 7.41
CA GLY A 417 5.17 29.62 8.77
C GLY A 417 4.53 31.01 8.94
N LYS A 418 5.03 32.02 8.21
CA LYS A 418 4.41 33.36 8.13
C LYS A 418 3.08 33.31 7.37
N ARG A 419 2.99 32.55 6.27
CA ARG A 419 1.72 32.33 5.55
C ARG A 419 0.69 31.70 6.49
N LEU A 420 1.08 30.66 7.22
CA LEU A 420 0.21 29.95 8.17
C LEU A 420 -0.43 30.89 9.19
N VAL A 421 0.38 31.72 9.88
CA VAL A 421 -0.11 32.68 10.88
C VAL A 421 -0.93 33.82 10.26
N ASN A 422 -0.66 34.18 9.00
CA ASN A 422 -1.42 35.21 8.30
C ASN A 422 -2.80 34.72 7.83
N TYR A 423 -2.93 33.45 7.45
CA TYR A 423 -4.18 32.88 6.92
C TYR A 423 -5.09 32.28 8.00
N PHE A 424 -4.55 31.83 9.13
CA PHE A 424 -5.32 31.05 10.11
C PHE A 424 -5.25 31.63 11.53
N ASN A 425 -6.43 31.88 12.10
CA ASN A 425 -6.62 32.18 13.52
C ASN A 425 -7.99 31.63 13.98
N PRO A 426 -8.04 30.58 14.82
CA PRO A 426 -6.89 29.86 15.39
C PRO A 426 -6.07 29.10 14.32
N LEU A 427 -4.85 28.70 14.67
CA LEU A 427 -4.05 27.78 13.85
C LEU A 427 -4.74 26.40 13.76
N PRO A 428 -4.47 25.59 12.71
CA PRO A 428 -5.00 24.24 12.59
C PRO A 428 -4.72 23.42 13.87
N GLN A 429 -5.74 22.78 14.42
CA GLN A 429 -5.60 22.03 15.67
C GLN A 429 -5.19 20.57 15.41
N PRO A 430 -4.49 19.90 16.34
CA PRO A 430 -4.17 18.49 16.21
C PRO A 430 -5.42 17.61 16.35
N ALA A 431 -5.30 16.37 15.88
CA ALA A 431 -6.34 15.35 16.02
C ALA A 431 -6.60 15.06 17.50
N SER A 432 -7.88 14.86 17.87
CA SER A 432 -8.24 14.31 19.17
C SER A 432 -8.66 12.85 19.00
N TYR A 433 -8.30 11.99 19.93
CA TYR A 433 -8.59 10.56 19.84
C TYR A 433 -9.47 10.06 20.99
N PHE A 434 -9.28 10.56 22.20
CA PHE A 434 -9.97 10.11 23.39
C PHE A 434 -10.74 11.24 24.07
N GLU A 435 -11.85 10.88 24.70
CA GLU A 435 -12.71 11.83 25.43
C GLU A 435 -12.78 11.51 26.92
N ARG A 436 -12.55 10.24 27.28
CA ARG A 436 -12.69 9.74 28.65
C ARG A 436 -11.47 8.90 29.04
N LYS A 437 -11.38 8.57 30.33
CA LYS A 437 -10.23 7.82 30.87
C LYS A 437 -10.25 6.36 30.44
N GLU A 438 -11.44 5.81 30.23
CA GLU A 438 -11.67 4.41 29.83
C GLU A 438 -11.19 4.14 28.40
N ASP A 439 -11.00 5.19 27.59
CA ASP A 439 -10.41 5.10 26.26
C ASP A 439 -8.87 4.90 26.33
N LEU A 440 -8.27 5.15 27.51
CA LEU A 440 -6.82 5.06 27.75
C LEU A 440 -6.45 3.98 28.77
N LEU A 441 -7.35 3.64 29.68
CA LEU A 441 -7.08 2.75 30.81
C LEU A 441 -8.09 1.61 30.84
N PHE A 442 -7.57 0.38 30.89
CA PHE A 442 -8.39 -0.81 31.04
C PHE A 442 -8.95 -0.91 32.47
N ASP A 443 -10.26 -1.04 32.58
CA ASP A 443 -10.97 -1.16 33.85
C ASP A 443 -11.20 -2.64 34.23
N LEU A 444 -10.51 -3.08 35.27
CA LEU A 444 -10.49 -4.49 35.70
C LEU A 444 -11.79 -4.96 36.34
N GLU A 445 -12.64 -4.04 36.79
CA GLU A 445 -13.92 -4.34 37.44
C GLU A 445 -15.01 -4.71 36.43
N LYS A 446 -14.77 -4.47 35.14
CA LYS A 446 -15.69 -4.82 34.05
C LYS A 446 -15.45 -6.24 33.56
N ASP A 447 -16.54 -6.89 33.18
CA ASP A 447 -16.47 -8.19 32.50
C ASP A 447 -15.90 -8.03 31.09
N LEU A 448 -15.13 -9.03 30.65
CA LEU A 448 -14.59 -9.14 29.31
C LEU A 448 -15.20 -10.37 28.64
N HIS A 449 -15.98 -10.15 27.59
CA HIS A 449 -16.54 -11.20 26.75
C HIS A 449 -15.77 -11.24 25.43
N THR A 450 -15.18 -12.39 25.09
CA THR A 450 -14.33 -12.52 23.90
C THR A 450 -15.06 -13.28 22.79
N ASP A 451 -14.98 -12.77 21.56
CA ASP A 451 -15.46 -13.46 20.37
C ASP A 451 -14.45 -14.53 19.93
N TYR A 452 -14.55 -15.70 20.56
CA TYR A 452 -13.64 -16.82 20.28
C TYR A 452 -13.80 -17.38 18.86
N ASP A 453 -15.02 -17.38 18.30
CA ASP A 453 -15.26 -17.87 16.95
C ASP A 453 -14.54 -16.99 15.93
N HIS A 454 -14.70 -15.66 16.05
CA HIS A 454 -14.04 -14.72 15.15
C HIS A 454 -12.51 -14.76 15.27
N ILE A 455 -11.97 -14.98 16.49
CA ILE A 455 -10.51 -15.06 16.69
C ILE A 455 -9.94 -16.38 16.17
N LEU A 456 -10.54 -17.51 16.55
CA LEU A 456 -9.97 -18.84 16.34
C LEU A 456 -10.30 -19.42 14.97
N LEU A 457 -11.34 -18.93 14.30
CA LEU A 457 -11.75 -19.41 12.98
C LEU A 457 -11.46 -18.36 11.90
N ASP A 458 -12.05 -17.17 11.99
CA ASP A 458 -11.92 -16.16 10.93
C ASP A 458 -10.51 -15.57 10.87
N ASN A 459 -9.85 -15.43 12.02
CA ASN A 459 -8.53 -14.82 12.15
C ASN A 459 -7.44 -15.80 12.58
N ILE A 460 -7.61 -17.10 12.31
CA ILE A 460 -6.63 -18.14 12.65
C ILE A 460 -5.22 -17.84 12.11
N ALA A 461 -5.14 -17.15 10.96
CA ALA A 461 -3.88 -16.73 10.33
C ALA A 461 -3.07 -15.72 11.14
N ARG A 462 -3.67 -15.05 12.14
CA ARG A 462 -3.01 -14.08 13.02
C ARG A 462 -2.44 -14.75 14.28
N LEU A 463 -2.71 -16.03 14.51
CA LEU A 463 -2.15 -16.78 15.61
C LEU A 463 -0.73 -17.29 15.26
N PRO A 464 0.17 -17.41 16.24
CA PRO A 464 1.51 -17.96 16.00
C PRO A 464 1.42 -19.41 15.50
N VAL A 465 2.20 -19.74 14.48
CA VAL A 465 2.23 -21.10 13.92
C VAL A 465 2.69 -22.12 14.97
N GLU A 466 3.64 -21.74 15.83
CA GLU A 466 4.12 -22.59 16.92
C GLU A 466 3.02 -22.90 17.94
N PHE A 467 2.18 -21.91 18.27
CA PHE A 467 1.02 -22.11 19.12
C PHE A 467 0.01 -23.06 18.47
N LEU A 468 -0.30 -22.86 17.18
CA LEU A 468 -1.19 -23.76 16.44
C LEU A 468 -0.63 -25.19 16.39
N ARG A 469 0.67 -25.35 16.18
CA ARG A 469 1.34 -26.66 16.15
C ARG A 469 1.25 -27.38 17.50
N GLU A 470 1.47 -26.66 18.59
CA GLU A 470 1.35 -27.23 19.94
C GLU A 470 -0.09 -27.64 20.25
N GLU A 471 -1.07 -26.80 19.95
CA GLU A 471 -2.46 -27.10 20.29
C GLU A 471 -3.10 -28.11 19.33
N LEU A 472 -2.67 -28.17 18.07
CA LEU A 472 -3.18 -29.10 17.06
C LEU A 472 -2.36 -30.39 16.93
N HIS A 473 -1.41 -30.64 17.85
CA HIS A 473 -0.50 -31.80 17.83
C HIS A 473 -1.17 -33.19 17.66
N SER A 474 -2.45 -33.31 18.02
CA SER A 474 -3.20 -34.56 17.92
C SER A 474 -3.82 -34.81 16.55
N GLU A 475 -3.69 -33.87 15.62
CA GLU A 475 -4.30 -33.92 14.28
C GLU A 475 -3.23 -33.86 13.18
N PRO A 476 -2.83 -35.01 12.59
CA PRO A 476 -1.75 -35.08 11.61
C PRO A 476 -1.97 -34.18 10.38
N ASP A 477 -3.19 -34.14 9.86
CA ASP A 477 -3.54 -33.35 8.67
C ASP A 477 -3.37 -31.84 8.95
N ALA A 478 -3.67 -31.40 10.17
CA ALA A 478 -3.44 -30.01 10.59
C ALA A 478 -1.94 -29.69 10.67
N LEU A 479 -1.11 -30.63 11.12
CA LEU A 479 0.35 -30.44 11.19
C LEU A 479 0.98 -30.36 9.79
N GLU A 480 0.52 -31.17 8.85
CA GLU A 480 0.96 -31.11 7.45
C GLU A 480 0.57 -29.77 6.80
N LEU A 481 -0.65 -29.29 7.02
CA LEU A 481 -1.06 -27.96 6.57
C LEU A 481 -0.21 -26.83 7.17
N LEU A 482 0.18 -26.93 8.44
CA LEU A 482 1.06 -25.94 9.07
C LEU A 482 2.46 -25.94 8.44
N ASP A 483 3.00 -27.12 8.11
CA ASP A 483 4.28 -27.23 7.38
C ASP A 483 4.19 -26.58 5.99
N GLU A 484 3.07 -26.78 5.27
CA GLU A 484 2.81 -26.13 3.99
C GLU A 484 2.67 -24.60 4.13
N ILE A 485 1.98 -24.12 5.16
CA ILE A 485 1.79 -22.69 5.44
C ILE A 485 3.13 -21.97 5.67
N GLU A 486 4.07 -22.61 6.39
CA GLU A 486 5.40 -22.04 6.63
C GLU A 486 6.27 -22.01 5.35
N ALA A 487 6.09 -22.99 4.46
CA ALA A 487 6.82 -23.06 3.20
C ALA A 487 6.25 -22.15 2.09
N GLU A 488 4.97 -21.80 2.17
CA GLU A 488 4.26 -21.04 1.14
C GLU A 488 4.64 -19.56 1.11
N ARG A 489 4.92 -19.05 -0.09
CA ARG A 489 5.33 -17.66 -0.34
C ARG A 489 4.27 -16.83 -1.02
N SER A 490 3.25 -17.46 -1.61
CA SER A 490 2.13 -16.81 -2.26
C SER A 490 1.05 -16.47 -1.22
N PRO A 491 0.73 -15.18 -0.99
CA PRO A 491 -0.30 -14.79 -0.02
C PRO A 491 -1.67 -15.42 -0.31
N LYS A 492 -2.03 -15.53 -1.59
CA LYS A 492 -3.29 -16.15 -2.02
C LYS A 492 -3.34 -17.64 -1.70
N ALA A 493 -2.24 -18.37 -1.92
CA ALA A 493 -2.18 -19.79 -1.59
C ALA A 493 -2.17 -20.01 -0.08
N LYS A 494 -1.40 -19.20 0.66
CA LYS A 494 -1.35 -19.22 2.12
C LYS A 494 -2.73 -18.98 2.74
N LYS A 495 -3.51 -18.04 2.19
CA LYS A 495 -4.91 -17.80 2.59
C LYS A 495 -5.79 -19.03 2.39
N ASN A 496 -5.62 -19.78 1.29
CA ASN A 496 -6.36 -21.01 1.06
C ASN A 496 -5.95 -22.14 2.02
N LEU A 497 -4.67 -22.23 2.38
CA LEU A 497 -4.19 -23.20 3.38
C LEU A 497 -4.78 -22.90 4.77
N TYR A 498 -4.78 -21.63 5.19
CA TYR A 498 -5.44 -21.24 6.44
C TYR A 498 -6.95 -21.50 6.42
N ALA A 499 -7.62 -21.37 5.27
CA ALA A 499 -9.04 -21.73 5.15
C ALA A 499 -9.26 -23.23 5.38
N GLN A 500 -8.38 -24.10 4.85
CA GLN A 500 -8.44 -25.54 5.12
C GLN A 500 -8.17 -25.86 6.59
N LEU A 501 -7.17 -25.21 7.20
CA LEU A 501 -6.87 -25.38 8.63
C LEU A 501 -8.06 -24.98 9.50
N ARG A 502 -8.72 -23.87 9.16
CA ARG A 502 -9.95 -23.42 9.84
C ARG A 502 -11.03 -24.49 9.76
N ASP A 503 -11.25 -25.08 8.59
CA ASP A 503 -12.30 -26.09 8.39
C ASP A 503 -12.03 -27.34 9.28
N ILE A 504 -10.77 -27.78 9.40
CA ILE A 504 -10.37 -28.85 10.35
C ILE A 504 -10.70 -28.47 11.79
N VAL A 505 -10.38 -27.24 12.20
CA VAL A 505 -10.63 -26.77 13.58
C VAL A 505 -12.13 -26.67 13.86
N SER A 506 -12.92 -26.16 12.91
CA SER A 506 -14.38 -26.01 13.06
C SER A 506 -15.11 -27.35 13.14
N ASP A 507 -14.61 -28.36 12.44
CA ASP A 507 -15.23 -29.70 12.43
C ASP A 507 -14.91 -30.51 13.69
N SER A 508 -13.99 -30.03 14.53
CA SER A 508 -13.53 -30.71 15.74
C SER A 508 -13.73 -29.88 17.00
N ASN A 509 -14.83 -30.14 17.70
CA ASN A 509 -15.10 -29.56 19.04
C ASN A 509 -13.93 -29.74 20.02
N ARG A 510 -13.16 -30.82 19.89
CA ARG A 510 -12.01 -31.07 20.76
C ARG A 510 -10.86 -30.10 20.47
N LEU A 511 -10.52 -29.89 19.20
CA LEU A 511 -9.44 -28.97 18.79
C LEU A 511 -9.84 -27.53 19.08
N TYR A 512 -11.06 -27.14 18.71
CA TYR A 512 -11.60 -25.81 19.00
C TYR A 512 -11.56 -25.48 20.51
N ASN A 513 -12.07 -26.37 21.36
CA ASN A 513 -12.08 -26.12 22.82
C ASN A 513 -10.67 -26.04 23.41
N ARG A 514 -9.70 -26.76 22.83
CA ARG A 514 -8.31 -26.68 23.27
C ARG A 514 -7.71 -25.30 22.98
N LEU A 515 -7.83 -24.82 21.74
CA LEU A 515 -7.41 -23.47 21.35
C LEU A 515 -8.10 -22.40 22.20
N ARG A 516 -9.42 -22.52 22.40
CA ARG A 516 -10.22 -21.61 23.24
C ARG A 516 -9.70 -21.54 24.67
N ASN A 517 -9.50 -22.68 25.33
CA ASN A 517 -9.05 -22.71 26.72
C ASN A 517 -7.68 -22.05 26.88
N ARG A 518 -6.77 -22.28 25.92
CA ARG A 518 -5.43 -21.69 25.94
C ARG A 518 -5.44 -20.20 25.66
N LEU A 519 -6.30 -19.74 24.76
CA LEU A 519 -6.53 -18.31 24.56
C LEU A 519 -7.13 -17.66 25.82
N GLU A 520 -8.09 -18.32 26.48
CA GLU A 520 -8.67 -17.84 27.74
C GLU A 520 -7.62 -17.74 28.86
N ASP A 521 -6.72 -18.71 28.97
CA ASP A 521 -5.58 -18.65 29.89
C ASP A 521 -4.67 -17.44 29.60
N ALA A 522 -4.36 -17.18 28.32
CA ALA A 522 -3.55 -16.04 27.91
C ALA A 522 -4.23 -14.70 28.23
N ILE A 523 -5.55 -14.59 28.01
CA ILE A 523 -6.35 -13.40 28.36
C ILE A 523 -6.34 -13.17 29.88
N ASN A 524 -6.50 -14.25 30.66
CA ASN A 524 -6.45 -14.16 32.12
C ASN A 524 -5.07 -13.74 32.63
N LEU A 525 -3.99 -14.18 31.97
CA LEU A 525 -2.64 -13.69 32.25
C LEU A 525 -2.50 -12.20 31.91
N ALA A 526 -2.99 -11.76 30.75
CA ALA A 526 -2.96 -10.36 30.34
C ALA A 526 -3.68 -9.45 31.36
N ARG A 527 -4.85 -9.86 31.86
CA ARG A 527 -5.58 -9.13 32.92
C ARG A 527 -4.77 -9.04 34.21
N LYS A 528 -4.06 -10.10 34.61
CA LYS A 528 -3.15 -10.07 35.77
C LYS A 528 -2.00 -9.09 35.56
N GLN A 529 -1.44 -9.03 34.35
CA GLN A 529 -0.39 -8.07 33.99
C GLN A 529 -0.91 -6.63 34.05
N VAL A 530 -2.11 -6.34 33.53
CA VAL A 530 -2.76 -5.03 33.66
C VAL A 530 -2.99 -4.64 35.11
N ARG A 531 -3.41 -5.58 35.96
CA ARG A 531 -3.55 -5.34 37.41
C ARG A 531 -2.23 -4.97 38.07
N TRP A 532 -1.12 -5.55 37.60
CA TRP A 532 0.22 -5.24 38.09
C TRP A 532 0.72 -3.88 37.57
N ASN A 533 0.51 -3.60 36.29
CA ASN A 533 0.93 -2.37 35.62
C ASN A 533 -0.20 -1.85 34.73
N TYR A 534 -0.82 -0.74 35.13
CA TYR A 534 -1.95 -0.13 34.41
C TYR A 534 -1.61 0.30 32.98
N LYS A 535 -0.31 0.43 32.64
CA LYS A 535 0.17 0.77 31.29
C LYS A 535 0.28 -0.45 30.36
N THR A 536 0.05 -1.66 30.86
CA THR A 536 0.12 -2.88 30.04
C THR A 536 -0.92 -2.88 28.93
N ALA A 537 -2.13 -2.39 29.21
CA ALA A 537 -3.13 -2.18 28.17
C ALA A 537 -2.75 -0.95 27.34
N ILE A 538 -2.65 -1.11 26.03
CA ILE A 538 -2.21 -0.05 25.12
C ILE A 538 -3.43 0.48 24.36
N PRO A 539 -3.72 1.79 24.37
CA PRO A 539 -4.80 2.35 23.57
C PRO A 539 -4.47 2.31 22.07
N CYS A 540 -5.47 2.04 21.26
CA CYS A 540 -5.41 2.11 19.80
C CYS A 540 -6.68 2.77 19.25
N PHE A 541 -6.57 3.28 18.03
CA PHE A 541 -7.68 3.91 17.32
C PHE A 541 -7.93 3.15 16.02
N PHE A 542 -9.20 2.89 15.68
CA PHE A 542 -9.57 2.24 14.43
C PHE A 542 -10.19 3.27 13.47
N PRO A 543 -9.48 3.68 12.38
CA PRO A 543 -9.96 4.71 11.47
C PRO A 543 -11.28 4.37 10.78
N THR A 544 -11.48 3.12 10.37
CA THR A 544 -12.67 2.66 9.64
C THR A 544 -13.95 2.85 10.46
N ARG A 545 -13.93 2.44 11.72
CA ARG A 545 -15.06 2.55 12.66
C ARG A 545 -15.06 3.85 13.48
N ASN A 546 -13.96 4.62 13.42
CA ASN A 546 -13.77 5.84 14.18
C ASN A 546 -13.92 5.65 15.71
N VAL A 547 -13.40 4.54 16.24
CA VAL A 547 -13.53 4.15 17.65
C VAL A 547 -12.18 3.98 18.34
N MET A 548 -12.17 4.26 19.65
CA MET A 548 -11.09 3.93 20.55
C MET A 548 -11.26 2.51 21.10
N SER A 549 -10.15 1.80 21.19
CA SER A 549 -10.05 0.46 21.76
C SER A 549 -8.78 0.35 22.60
N LEU A 550 -8.68 -0.74 23.35
CA LEU A 550 -7.47 -1.11 24.08
C LEU A 550 -6.94 -2.43 23.55
N MET A 551 -5.64 -2.65 23.71
CA MET A 551 -4.98 -3.89 23.34
C MET A 551 -4.36 -4.55 24.56
N LEU A 552 -4.65 -5.84 24.75
CA LEU A 552 -4.06 -6.67 25.79
C LEU A 552 -3.03 -7.62 25.18
N PRO A 553 -1.84 -7.78 25.78
CA PRO A 553 -0.83 -8.71 25.29
C PRO A 553 -1.30 -10.16 25.46
N LEU A 554 -1.19 -10.96 24.39
CA LEU A 554 -1.41 -12.40 24.45
C LEU A 554 -0.07 -13.12 24.39
N CYS A 555 0.31 -13.75 25.50
CA CYS A 555 1.44 -14.67 25.58
C CYS A 555 0.93 -16.09 25.28
N LEU A 556 1.06 -16.52 24.02
CA LEU A 556 0.49 -17.79 23.54
C LEU A 556 1.54 -18.90 23.52
N VAL A 557 2.77 -18.58 23.13
CA VAL A 557 3.86 -19.56 22.98
C VAL A 557 4.72 -19.66 24.24
N SER A 558 5.05 -18.53 24.86
CA SER A 558 5.92 -18.52 26.05
C SER A 558 5.51 -17.47 27.07
N GLU A 559 5.70 -17.78 28.35
CA GLU A 559 5.44 -16.82 29.42
C GLU A 559 6.39 -15.61 29.31
N GLY A 560 5.82 -14.40 29.27
CA GLY A 560 6.58 -13.15 29.30
C GLY A 560 6.92 -12.55 27.93
N ARG A 561 6.57 -13.20 26.82
CA ARG A 561 6.63 -12.62 25.47
C ARG A 561 5.23 -12.55 24.88
N ALA A 562 4.80 -11.37 24.45
CA ALA A 562 3.56 -11.24 23.70
C ALA A 562 3.78 -11.73 22.27
N ASP A 563 2.83 -12.47 21.74
CA ASP A 563 2.86 -12.99 20.36
C ASP A 563 1.76 -12.34 19.50
N ALA A 564 0.66 -11.94 20.14
CA ALA A 564 -0.46 -11.24 19.52
C ALA A 564 -1.05 -10.21 20.49
N ALA A 565 -1.93 -9.34 19.98
CA ALA A 565 -2.66 -8.37 20.79
C ALA A 565 -4.17 -8.61 20.70
N LEU A 566 -4.85 -8.83 21.83
CA LEU A 566 -6.31 -8.87 21.88
C LEU A 566 -6.85 -7.44 21.85
N VAL A 567 -7.69 -7.13 20.87
CA VAL A 567 -8.42 -5.85 20.79
C VAL A 567 -9.66 -5.94 21.66
N VAL A 568 -9.76 -5.05 22.64
CA VAL A 568 -10.92 -4.95 23.54
C VAL A 568 -11.57 -3.57 23.42
N GLU A 569 -12.90 -3.57 23.28
CA GLU A 569 -13.70 -2.36 23.12
C GLU A 569 -14.73 -2.25 24.24
N LEU A 570 -14.87 -1.05 24.82
CA LEU A 570 -15.87 -0.81 25.86
C LEU A 570 -17.25 -0.66 25.22
N THR A 571 -18.15 -1.61 25.47
CA THR A 571 -19.51 -1.59 24.94
C THR A 571 -20.38 -0.54 25.63
N ARG A 572 -21.49 -0.17 24.98
CA ARG A 572 -22.51 0.73 25.56
C ARG A 572 -23.13 0.19 26.85
N ALA A 573 -23.17 -1.13 27.03
CA ALA A 573 -23.68 -1.77 28.24
C ALA A 573 -22.71 -1.66 29.43
N GLY A 574 -21.45 -1.26 29.19
CA GLY A 574 -20.45 -1.07 30.23
C GLY A 574 -19.46 -2.23 30.41
N ASN A 575 -19.60 -3.32 29.66
CA ASN A 575 -18.64 -4.43 29.64
C ASN A 575 -17.66 -4.30 28.46
N TYR A 576 -16.51 -4.96 28.53
CA TYR A 576 -15.59 -5.06 27.40
C TYR A 576 -15.97 -6.23 26.48
N GLN A 577 -15.84 -6.00 25.17
CA GLN A 577 -15.87 -7.03 24.14
C GLN A 577 -14.46 -7.22 23.57
N GLY A 578 -13.91 -8.43 23.66
CA GLY A 578 -12.73 -8.84 22.91
C GLY A 578 -13.13 -9.12 21.46
N GLN A 579 -12.89 -8.17 20.57
CA GLN A 579 -13.38 -8.19 19.20
C GLN A 579 -12.58 -9.15 18.32
N THR A 580 -11.26 -9.01 18.33
CA THR A 580 -10.36 -9.75 17.44
C THR A 580 -8.93 -9.72 18.00
N ILE A 581 -8.00 -10.37 17.31
CA ILE A 581 -6.56 -10.28 17.58
C ILE A 581 -5.83 -9.58 16.44
N LEU A 582 -4.73 -8.91 16.77
CA LEU A 582 -3.80 -8.30 15.82
C LEU A 582 -2.42 -8.94 15.95
N THR A 583 -1.67 -8.94 14.85
CA THR A 583 -0.22 -9.17 14.91
C THR A 583 0.45 -8.02 15.66
N LEU A 584 1.64 -8.23 16.23
CA LEU A 584 2.34 -7.16 16.95
C LEU A 584 2.67 -5.97 16.04
N GLN A 585 2.90 -6.21 14.75
CA GLN A 585 3.13 -5.15 13.77
C GLN A 585 1.89 -4.28 13.58
N GLN A 586 0.72 -4.89 13.36
CA GLN A 586 -0.57 -4.18 13.26
C GLN A 586 -0.84 -3.41 14.55
N ALA A 587 -0.70 -4.07 15.71
CA ALA A 587 -0.89 -3.44 17.02
C ALA A 587 0.02 -2.22 17.22
N TYR A 588 1.29 -2.28 16.78
CA TYR A 588 2.20 -1.14 16.89
C TYR A 588 1.77 0.03 16.01
N ILE A 589 1.39 -0.23 14.76
CA ILE A 589 0.90 0.81 13.83
C ILE A 589 -0.34 1.50 14.42
N ASP A 590 -1.30 0.71 14.92
CA ASP A 590 -2.55 1.23 15.46
C ASP A 590 -2.35 2.03 16.76
N ALA A 591 -1.47 1.56 17.64
CA ALA A 591 -1.10 2.29 18.85
C ALA A 591 -0.36 3.59 18.55
N ARG A 592 0.54 3.56 17.55
CA ARG A 592 1.40 4.71 17.21
C ARG A 592 0.58 5.90 16.71
N MET A 593 -0.61 5.70 16.18
CA MET A 593 -1.50 6.81 15.79
C MET A 593 -1.82 7.75 16.95
N ILE A 594 -1.97 7.22 18.16
CA ILE A 594 -2.31 8.01 19.35
C ILE A 594 -1.05 8.57 19.99
N CYS A 595 -0.07 7.70 20.27
CA CYS A 595 1.19 8.09 20.86
C CYS A 595 2.28 7.06 20.57
N ARG A 596 3.56 7.46 20.66
CA ARG A 596 4.67 6.51 20.61
C ARG A 596 4.49 5.42 21.68
N PRO A 597 4.35 4.13 21.29
CA PRO A 597 4.25 3.04 22.26
C PRO A 597 5.55 2.97 23.05
N ASN A 598 5.48 3.23 24.35
CA ASN A 598 6.58 3.02 25.29
C ASN A 598 6.17 1.90 26.26
N SER A 599 6.02 0.70 25.71
CA SER A 599 5.53 -0.49 26.40
C SER A 599 6.62 -1.54 26.54
N GLU A 600 6.50 -2.39 27.56
CA GLU A 600 7.38 -3.52 27.81
C GLU A 600 7.18 -4.66 26.79
N TRP A 601 6.03 -4.74 26.13
CA TRP A 601 5.69 -5.85 25.23
C TRP A 601 5.48 -5.45 23.76
N LEU A 602 5.31 -4.15 23.47
CA LEU A 602 5.05 -3.66 22.12
C LEU A 602 6.14 -2.66 21.71
N ASN A 603 7.16 -3.15 21.01
CA ASN A 603 8.35 -2.38 20.63
C ASN A 603 8.79 -2.70 19.19
N ALA A 604 8.94 -1.67 18.36
CA ALA A 604 9.37 -1.78 16.96
C ALA A 604 10.74 -2.47 16.77
N ASP A 605 11.61 -2.44 17.78
CA ASP A 605 12.93 -3.11 17.75
C ASP A 605 12.84 -4.64 17.87
N GLN A 606 11.72 -5.16 18.38
CA GLN A 606 11.51 -6.59 18.66
C GLN A 606 10.48 -7.23 17.72
N ILE A 607 9.79 -6.42 16.91
CA ILE A 607 8.79 -6.88 15.96
C ILE A 607 9.50 -7.22 14.66
N VAL A 608 9.39 -8.50 14.27
CA VAL A 608 9.75 -8.96 12.94
C VAL A 608 8.54 -8.69 12.03
N PRO A 609 8.70 -7.89 10.97
CA PRO A 609 7.59 -7.49 10.11
C PRO A 609 7.14 -8.67 9.25
N ASP A 610 5.82 -8.83 9.18
CA ASP A 610 5.14 -9.58 8.16
C ASP A 610 4.88 -8.65 6.97
N LEU A 611 5.44 -8.97 5.80
CA LEU A 611 5.36 -8.09 4.63
C LEU A 611 3.91 -7.86 4.16
N ASP A 612 2.99 -8.75 4.53
CA ASP A 612 1.56 -8.68 4.18
C ASP A 612 0.76 -7.74 5.12
N ALA A 613 1.32 -7.31 6.26
CA ALA A 613 0.58 -6.53 7.27
C ALA A 613 0.22 -5.10 6.82
N TYR A 614 0.98 -4.50 5.89
CA TYR A 614 0.68 -3.17 5.37
C TYR A 614 -0.53 -3.16 4.42
N THR A 615 -0.84 -4.30 3.80
CA THR A 615 -1.97 -4.42 2.86
C THR A 615 -3.30 -4.77 3.53
N ASP A 616 -3.25 -5.35 4.73
CA ASP A 616 -4.45 -5.78 5.49
C ASP A 616 -4.98 -4.75 6.49
N SER A 617 -4.35 -3.57 6.61
CA SER A 617 -4.84 -2.50 7.49
C SER A 617 -6.18 -1.89 7.05
N ASP A 618 -6.63 -2.18 5.82
CA ASP A 618 -7.94 -1.81 5.30
C ASP A 618 -9.02 -2.90 5.53
N SER A 619 -8.67 -4.08 6.08
CA SER A 619 -9.58 -5.25 6.21
C SER A 619 -10.06 -5.54 7.64
N ALA A 620 -9.76 -4.67 8.62
CA ALA A 620 -10.37 -4.75 9.94
C ALA A 620 -11.80 -4.17 9.91
N ASP A 621 -12.73 -4.99 9.42
CA ASP A 621 -14.17 -4.87 9.67
C ASP A 621 -14.54 -5.30 11.10
#